data_AF-C9LKP5-F1
#
_entry.id   AF-C9LKP5-F1
#
_cell.length_a   1.000
_cell.length_b   1.000
_cell.length_c   1.000
_cell.angle_alpha   90.00
_cell.angle_beta   90.00
_cell.angle_gamma   90.00
#
_symmetry.space_group_name_H-M   'P 1'
#
loop_
_entity.id
_entity.type
_entity.pdbx_description
1 polymer ?
#
loop_
_entity_poly.entity_id
_entity_poly.type
_entity_poly.pdbx_seq_one_letter_code
_entity_poly.pdbx_strand_id
1 'polypeptide(L)'
;MAICIDKELCKQINSFANKTWPQKRVKWMCKPGSWQRSRYIQISTPLKDMDLHYELYCGKVQLHIEGKFKKEKYKPFINYLRKEVKSDDHIKWRRWMGMAQGLCEINYEINDLKDAIQYLTDIINLFDPIIQKYTKAHQSERTLNIEEELSPLQKKIEENNYHNPQPEVKPIEKIDFSTLSIPPYQRPYKWTSRNVNQLITDIITFRHKKQYRLGTLVLHNGEIVDGQQRILTLALLLKKMYERLQDKETKAYYKKYIDNIKLFAKSTTFPNRYSLHNIVENIHVIEGRESEFDDQLFNFILEKCEFVVIELSNISEAFQFFDSQNARGKDLEAHDLLKAYHLREMVDMSEADSQNIDKWQRQKTAVLKEIFLVLYRAKRWSRGKSARYFTKNNTDEFKGISLDDCKRYPFYQKEVIAHIFSEIYANNPIRKIDQNKIEYPYNLDGQIINGSRFFDMAHHYLSLYNSIKTSEVFPENGKASEIMNCINNYEGMKRTGDQYVRSMFNVLVLY
;
A
#
# COMPACT_ATOMS: atom_id res chain seq x y z
N MET A 1 6.01 47.57 -10.23
CA MET A 1 7.06 46.59 -9.83
C MET A 1 6.30 45.32 -9.50
N ALA A 2 6.55 44.20 -10.20
CA ALA A 2 5.78 42.98 -9.98
C ALA A 2 5.84 42.53 -8.51
N ILE A 3 4.68 42.20 -7.94
CA ILE A 3 4.59 41.76 -6.55
C ILE A 3 5.54 40.58 -6.26
N CYS A 4 6.30 40.68 -5.17
CA CYS A 4 7.19 39.61 -4.74
C CYS A 4 6.36 38.47 -4.12
N ILE A 5 6.63 37.22 -4.53
CA ILE A 5 5.95 36.06 -3.94
C ILE A 5 6.79 35.63 -2.75
N ASP A 6 6.47 36.18 -1.59
CA ASP A 6 7.10 35.84 -0.32
C ASP A 6 6.16 35.01 0.56
N LYS A 7 6.67 34.65 1.75
CA LYS A 7 5.94 33.80 2.69
C LYS A 7 4.70 34.49 3.27
N GLU A 8 4.71 35.81 3.34
CA GLU A 8 3.58 36.57 3.89
C GLU A 8 2.45 36.67 2.88
N LEU A 9 2.78 37.03 1.63
CA LEU A 9 1.82 37.04 0.52
C LEU A 9 1.17 35.65 0.34
N CYS A 10 1.97 34.58 0.36
CA CYS A 10 1.45 33.21 0.25
C CYS A 10 0.45 32.87 1.35
N LYS A 11 0.71 33.29 2.60
CA LYS A 11 -0.21 33.05 3.72
C LYS A 11 -1.51 33.83 3.56
N GLN A 12 -1.41 35.10 3.15
CA GLN A 12 -2.57 35.98 2.98
C GLN A 12 -3.49 35.47 1.86
N ILE A 13 -2.93 35.13 0.69
CA ILE A 13 -3.70 34.56 -0.42
C ILE A 13 -4.27 33.19 -0.06
N ASN A 14 -3.51 32.34 0.63
CA ASN A 14 -4.02 31.03 1.09
C ASN A 14 -5.16 31.19 2.10
N SER A 15 -5.07 32.14 3.03
CA SER A 15 -6.15 32.43 3.99
C SER A 15 -7.41 32.94 3.28
N PHE A 16 -7.27 33.88 2.34
CA PHE A 16 -8.36 34.37 1.51
C PHE A 16 -9.02 33.25 0.70
N ALA A 17 -8.24 32.46 -0.03
CA ALA A 17 -8.75 31.41 -0.89
C ALA A 17 -9.50 30.32 -0.10
N ASN A 18 -9.01 29.93 1.08
CA ASN A 18 -9.70 28.96 1.94
C ASN A 18 -11.03 29.51 2.51
N LYS A 19 -11.13 30.83 2.73
CA LYS A 19 -12.36 31.48 3.18
C LYS A 19 -13.38 31.65 2.06
N THR A 20 -12.93 32.06 0.87
CA THR A 20 -13.79 32.41 -0.27
C THR A 20 -14.18 31.19 -1.11
N TRP A 21 -13.28 30.21 -1.24
CA TRP A 21 -13.47 29.00 -2.05
C TRP A 21 -13.06 27.73 -1.28
N PRO A 22 -13.75 27.34 -0.20
CA PRO A 22 -13.38 26.21 0.65
C PRO A 22 -13.29 24.86 -0.09
N GLN A 23 -13.96 24.75 -1.24
CA GLN A 23 -13.96 23.56 -2.11
C GLN A 23 -12.74 23.46 -3.06
N LYS A 24 -11.93 24.52 -3.19
CA LYS A 24 -10.76 24.56 -4.09
C LYS A 24 -9.48 24.20 -3.33
N ARG A 25 -8.57 23.49 -4.00
CA ARG A 25 -7.26 23.16 -3.47
C ARG A 25 -6.28 24.29 -3.77
N VAL A 26 -5.55 24.74 -2.75
CA VAL A 26 -4.49 25.75 -2.88
C VAL A 26 -3.12 25.11 -2.61
N LYS A 27 -2.11 25.44 -3.43
CA LYS A 27 -0.71 25.00 -3.28
C LYS A 27 0.21 26.18 -3.56
N TRP A 28 1.31 26.34 -2.82
CA TRP A 28 2.28 27.40 -3.09
C TRP A 28 3.71 26.96 -2.82
N MET A 29 4.67 27.67 -3.43
CA MET A 29 6.11 27.45 -3.29
C MET A 29 6.81 28.79 -3.12
N CYS A 30 7.38 29.07 -1.93
CA CYS A 30 8.20 30.28 -1.71
C CYS A 30 9.35 30.01 -0.73
N LYS A 31 10.34 29.22 -1.15
CA LYS A 31 11.53 28.91 -0.32
C LYS A 31 12.41 30.17 -0.15
N PRO A 32 12.90 30.47 1.07
CA PRO A 32 13.90 31.52 1.28
C PRO A 32 15.12 31.32 0.37
N GLY A 33 15.63 32.39 -0.24
CA GLY A 33 16.77 32.34 -1.16
C GLY A 33 16.47 31.81 -2.57
N SER A 34 15.26 31.31 -2.86
CA SER A 34 14.92 30.91 -4.23
C SER A 34 14.65 32.13 -5.12
N TRP A 35 15.04 32.04 -6.38
CA TRP A 35 14.72 33.05 -7.40
C TRP A 35 13.21 33.25 -7.51
N GLN A 36 12.76 34.49 -7.77
CA GLN A 36 11.33 34.84 -7.89
C GLN A 36 10.62 34.01 -8.97
N ARG A 37 11.33 33.62 -10.03
CA ARG A 37 10.84 32.72 -11.10
C ARG A 37 10.62 31.27 -10.68
N SER A 38 10.98 30.89 -9.46
CA SER A 38 10.74 29.56 -8.89
C SER A 38 9.64 29.58 -7.82
N ARG A 39 8.93 30.70 -7.67
CA ARG A 39 7.90 30.90 -6.66
C ARG A 39 6.53 31.09 -7.31
N TYR A 40 5.50 30.47 -6.74
CA TYR A 40 4.14 30.48 -7.28
C TYR A 40 3.07 30.17 -6.23
N ILE A 41 1.82 30.52 -6.53
CA ILE A 41 0.62 30.07 -5.82
C ILE A 41 -0.36 29.51 -6.86
N GLN A 42 -0.87 28.30 -6.64
CA GLN A 42 -1.77 27.57 -7.51
C GLN A 42 -3.11 27.32 -6.82
N ILE A 43 -4.22 27.46 -7.55
CA ILE A 43 -5.60 27.23 -7.09
C ILE A 43 -6.29 26.31 -8.11
N SER A 44 -6.94 25.25 -7.66
CA SER A 44 -7.60 24.29 -8.55
C SER A 44 -8.82 24.86 -9.29
N THR A 45 -9.04 24.40 -10.52
CA THR A 45 -10.32 24.54 -11.24
C THR A 45 -11.41 23.64 -10.63
N PRO A 46 -12.69 23.71 -11.07
CA PRO A 46 -13.76 22.84 -10.57
C PRO A 46 -13.51 21.35 -10.82
N LEU A 47 -12.61 21.01 -11.75
CA LEU A 47 -12.19 19.63 -12.03
C LEU A 47 -11.33 19.03 -10.91
N LYS A 48 -10.82 19.85 -9.97
CA LYS A 48 -9.91 19.45 -8.88
C LYS A 48 -8.62 18.75 -9.35
N ASP A 49 -8.28 18.94 -10.63
CA ASP A 49 -7.07 18.40 -11.23
C ASP A 49 -6.01 19.49 -11.35
N MET A 50 -4.82 19.25 -10.81
CA MET A 50 -3.75 20.24 -10.84
C MET A 50 -3.03 20.31 -12.19
N ASP A 51 -3.35 19.48 -13.16
CA ASP A 51 -2.92 19.67 -14.55
C ASP A 51 -3.70 20.82 -15.24
N LEU A 52 -4.80 21.31 -14.65
CA LEU A 52 -5.51 22.52 -15.08
C LEU A 52 -5.85 23.39 -13.87
N HIS A 53 -5.04 24.43 -13.64
CA HIS A 53 -5.10 25.24 -12.42
C HIS A 53 -4.91 26.72 -12.70
N TYR A 54 -5.39 27.57 -11.80
CA TYR A 54 -5.07 29.00 -11.77
C TYR A 54 -3.77 29.20 -11.03
N GLU A 55 -2.90 30.09 -11.48
CA GLU A 55 -1.58 30.30 -10.93
C GLU A 55 -1.24 31.79 -10.85
N LEU A 56 -0.77 32.24 -9.67
CA LEU A 56 -0.04 33.49 -9.52
C LEU A 56 1.46 33.19 -9.66
N TYR A 57 2.05 33.64 -10.77
CA TYR A 57 3.45 33.40 -11.12
C TYR A 57 4.07 34.66 -11.73
N CYS A 58 5.23 35.07 -11.21
CA CYS A 58 5.99 36.23 -11.72
C CYS A 58 5.16 37.51 -11.92
N GLY A 59 4.26 37.84 -10.99
CA GLY A 59 3.43 39.05 -11.06
C GLY A 59 2.26 38.98 -12.03
N LYS A 60 1.86 37.77 -12.43
CA LYS A 60 0.71 37.53 -13.30
C LYS A 60 -0.19 36.43 -12.75
N VAL A 61 -1.49 36.57 -13.02
CA VAL A 61 -2.48 35.51 -12.82
C VAL A 61 -2.75 34.83 -14.15
N GLN A 62 -2.68 33.50 -14.17
CA GLN A 62 -2.85 32.70 -15.37
C GLN A 62 -3.63 31.40 -15.12
N LEU A 63 -4.42 30.97 -16.10
CA LEU A 63 -4.91 29.59 -16.20
C LEU A 63 -3.83 28.77 -16.88
N HIS A 64 -3.25 27.82 -16.17
CA HIS A 64 -2.18 26.96 -16.64
C HIS A 64 -2.72 25.60 -17.09
N ILE A 65 -2.31 25.17 -18.28
CA ILE A 65 -2.70 23.91 -18.92
C ILE A 65 -1.46 23.03 -19.01
N GLU A 66 -1.41 22.00 -18.19
CA GLU A 66 -0.29 21.09 -18.00
C GLU A 66 -0.72 19.61 -18.16
N GLY A 67 0.26 18.71 -18.01
CA GLY A 67 0.06 17.27 -17.97
C GLY A 67 -0.91 16.72 -19.01
N LYS A 68 -1.98 16.06 -18.54
CA LYS A 68 -2.94 15.40 -19.43
C LYS A 68 -3.70 16.35 -20.35
N PHE A 69 -3.96 17.60 -19.94
CA PHE A 69 -4.72 18.57 -20.73
C PHE A 69 -3.94 19.14 -21.93
N LYS A 70 -2.63 18.85 -22.04
CA LYS A 70 -1.84 19.10 -23.26
C LYS A 70 -2.05 18.06 -24.36
N LYS A 71 -2.61 16.89 -24.05
CA LYS A 71 -2.79 15.78 -25.01
C LYS A 71 -3.88 16.10 -26.04
N GLU A 72 -3.75 15.52 -27.24
CA GLU A 72 -4.64 15.73 -28.39
C GLU A 72 -6.12 15.61 -28.03
N LYS A 73 -6.48 14.59 -27.23
CA LYS A 73 -7.86 14.31 -26.81
C LYS A 73 -8.55 15.44 -26.03
N TYR A 74 -7.81 16.38 -25.45
CA TYR A 74 -8.38 17.53 -24.74
C TYR A 74 -8.37 18.82 -25.58
N LYS A 75 -7.87 18.79 -26.82
CA LYS A 75 -7.93 19.95 -27.72
C LYS A 75 -9.36 20.49 -27.92
N PRO A 76 -10.42 19.66 -28.08
CA PRO A 76 -11.79 20.18 -28.20
C PRO A 76 -12.21 21.01 -26.98
N PHE A 77 -11.90 20.52 -25.77
CA PHE A 77 -12.16 21.24 -24.52
C PHE A 77 -11.39 22.57 -24.44
N ILE A 78 -10.09 22.57 -24.75
CA ILE A 78 -9.29 23.80 -24.72
C ILE A 78 -9.76 24.80 -25.81
N ASN A 79 -10.17 24.32 -26.98
CA ASN A 79 -10.74 25.16 -28.03
C ASN A 79 -12.09 25.74 -27.62
N TYR A 80 -12.91 24.97 -26.89
CA TYR A 80 -14.16 25.47 -26.30
C TYR A 80 -13.89 26.59 -25.30
N LEU A 81 -12.97 26.39 -24.35
CA LEU A 81 -12.58 27.44 -23.40
C LEU A 81 -12.17 28.72 -24.13
N ARG A 82 -11.30 28.60 -25.15
CA ARG A 82 -10.87 29.74 -25.98
C ARG A 82 -12.01 30.45 -26.69
N LYS A 83 -12.96 29.69 -27.22
CA LYS A 83 -14.09 30.24 -27.97
C LYS A 83 -15.00 31.06 -27.04
N GLU A 84 -15.29 30.54 -25.86
CA GLU A 84 -16.21 31.18 -24.91
C GLU A 84 -15.62 32.45 -24.28
N VAL A 85 -14.28 32.56 -24.21
CA VAL A 85 -13.59 33.75 -23.68
C VAL A 85 -12.95 34.61 -24.77
N LYS A 86 -13.24 34.34 -26.06
CA LYS A 86 -12.57 35.00 -27.20
C LYS A 86 -12.78 36.52 -27.24
N SER A 87 -13.89 36.99 -26.69
CA SER A 87 -14.31 38.40 -26.68
C SER A 87 -13.90 39.17 -25.42
N ASP A 88 -13.14 38.54 -24.51
CA ASP A 88 -12.68 39.18 -23.29
C ASP A 88 -11.30 39.82 -23.51
N ASP A 89 -11.27 41.14 -23.61
CA ASP A 89 -10.05 41.93 -23.88
C ASP A 89 -9.06 41.92 -22.70
N HIS A 90 -9.47 41.42 -21.52
CA HIS A 90 -8.65 41.39 -20.31
C HIS A 90 -7.75 40.16 -20.21
N ILE A 91 -7.92 39.18 -21.09
CA ILE A 91 -7.13 37.94 -21.09
C ILE A 91 -6.35 37.76 -22.38
N LYS A 92 -5.20 37.09 -22.26
CA LYS A 92 -4.31 36.82 -23.39
C LYS A 92 -3.86 35.37 -23.41
N TRP A 93 -4.15 34.70 -24.51
CA TRP A 93 -3.63 33.36 -24.79
C TRP A 93 -2.20 33.47 -25.32
N ARG A 94 -1.23 32.85 -24.63
CA ARG A 94 0.18 32.84 -25.06
C ARG A 94 0.52 31.58 -25.87
N ARG A 95 1.38 31.75 -26.88
CA ARG A 95 1.98 30.65 -27.67
C ARG A 95 3.35 30.31 -27.11
N TRP A 96 3.69 29.03 -27.08
CA TRP A 96 5.04 28.55 -26.75
C TRP A 96 5.61 27.80 -27.97
N MET A 97 6.75 28.26 -28.51
CA MET A 97 7.43 27.69 -29.68
C MET A 97 6.50 27.31 -30.86
N GLY A 98 5.66 28.24 -31.31
CA GLY A 98 4.77 28.00 -32.46
C GLY A 98 3.55 27.10 -32.17
N MET A 99 3.46 26.47 -31.01
CA MET A 99 2.29 25.71 -30.57
C MET A 99 1.40 26.56 -29.65
N ALA A 100 0.10 26.61 -29.95
CA ALA A 100 -0.90 27.28 -29.13
C ALA A 100 -1.29 26.40 -27.94
N GLN A 101 -0.39 26.15 -27.01
CA GLN A 101 -0.70 25.37 -25.80
C GLN A 101 0.17 25.81 -24.63
N GLY A 102 -0.45 26.28 -23.56
CA GLY A 102 0.22 26.40 -22.28
C GLY A 102 -0.57 27.17 -21.25
N LEU A 103 -0.99 28.40 -21.56
CA LEU A 103 -1.62 29.27 -20.57
C LEU A 103 -2.45 30.41 -21.15
N CYS A 104 -3.41 30.86 -20.35
CA CYS A 104 -4.18 32.09 -20.56
C CYS A 104 -3.88 33.03 -19.38
N GLU A 105 -3.32 34.21 -19.64
CA GLU A 105 -2.96 35.17 -18.58
C GLU A 105 -3.91 36.37 -18.57
N ILE A 106 -4.19 36.94 -17.39
CA ILE A 106 -4.79 38.27 -17.28
C ILE A 106 -3.74 39.32 -17.67
N ASN A 107 -4.11 40.26 -18.54
CA ASN A 107 -3.21 41.24 -19.13
C ASN A 107 -3.04 42.51 -18.27
N TYR A 108 -2.84 42.34 -16.96
CA TYR A 108 -2.61 43.42 -16.00
C TYR A 108 -1.40 43.12 -15.11
N GLU A 109 -0.65 44.16 -14.73
CA GLU A 109 0.45 44.02 -13.77
C GLU A 109 -0.08 43.97 -12.34
N ILE A 110 0.44 43.04 -11.55
CA ILE A 110 0.06 42.87 -10.14
C ILE A 110 1.06 43.62 -9.28
N ASN A 111 0.62 44.72 -8.66
CA ASN A 111 1.48 45.57 -7.85
C ASN A 111 1.31 45.30 -6.35
N ASP A 112 0.13 44.87 -5.92
CA ASP A 112 -0.16 44.60 -4.52
C ASP A 112 -1.05 43.37 -4.28
N LEU A 113 -1.31 43.05 -3.00
CA LEU A 113 -2.16 41.93 -2.58
C LEU A 113 -3.59 42.06 -3.13
N LYS A 114 -4.11 43.29 -3.21
CA LYS A 114 -5.48 43.55 -3.64
C LYS A 114 -5.65 43.21 -5.12
N ASP A 115 -4.69 43.61 -5.95
CA ASP A 115 -4.61 43.22 -7.36
C ASP A 115 -4.53 41.70 -7.51
N ALA A 116 -3.69 41.04 -6.71
CA ALA A 116 -3.52 39.59 -6.77
C ALA A 116 -4.82 38.84 -6.44
N ILE A 117 -5.53 39.28 -5.39
CA ILE A 117 -6.82 38.71 -4.98
C ILE A 117 -7.89 38.98 -6.04
N GLN A 118 -7.95 40.20 -6.56
CA GLN A 118 -8.95 40.61 -7.55
C GLN A 118 -8.78 39.77 -8.83
N TYR A 119 -7.58 39.71 -9.39
CA TYR A 119 -7.37 39.00 -10.66
C TYR A 119 -7.48 37.47 -10.52
N LEU A 120 -7.09 36.90 -9.37
CA LEU A 120 -7.40 35.49 -9.08
C LEU A 120 -8.92 35.25 -9.05
N THR A 121 -9.67 36.18 -8.47
CA THR A 121 -11.15 36.10 -8.44
C THR A 121 -11.74 36.23 -9.83
N ASP A 122 -11.24 37.16 -10.64
CA ASP A 122 -11.72 37.41 -12.00
C ASP A 122 -11.49 36.20 -12.91
N ILE A 123 -10.28 35.62 -12.91
CA ILE A 123 -9.99 34.46 -13.75
C ILE A 123 -10.80 33.23 -13.33
N ILE A 124 -11.05 33.06 -12.03
CA ILE A 124 -11.86 31.97 -11.49
C ILE A 124 -13.31 32.13 -11.91
N ASN A 125 -13.89 33.32 -11.73
CA ASN A 125 -15.27 33.60 -12.09
C ASN A 125 -15.50 33.53 -13.61
N LEU A 126 -14.48 33.82 -14.41
CA LEU A 126 -14.52 33.67 -15.86
C LEU A 126 -14.55 32.19 -16.28
N PHE A 127 -13.61 31.38 -15.81
CA PHE A 127 -13.41 30.02 -16.33
C PHE A 127 -14.22 28.93 -15.61
N ASP A 128 -14.51 29.06 -14.32
CA ASP A 128 -15.24 28.02 -13.57
C ASP A 128 -16.61 27.68 -14.20
N PRO A 129 -17.47 28.65 -14.57
CA PRO A 129 -18.77 28.35 -15.17
C PRO A 129 -18.64 27.67 -16.54
N ILE A 130 -17.65 28.10 -17.34
CA ILE A 130 -17.39 27.56 -18.68
C ILE A 130 -16.93 26.11 -18.58
N ILE A 131 -16.01 25.81 -17.66
CA ILE A 131 -15.51 24.45 -17.42
C ILE A 131 -16.65 23.54 -16.98
N GLN A 132 -17.50 23.99 -16.05
CA GLN A 132 -18.65 23.22 -15.58
C GLN A 132 -19.68 22.96 -16.68
N LYS A 133 -19.98 23.97 -17.51
CA LYS A 133 -20.91 23.87 -18.65
C LYS A 133 -20.42 22.82 -19.66
N TYR A 134 -19.16 22.86 -20.05
CA TYR A 134 -18.59 21.87 -20.97
C TYR A 134 -18.63 20.47 -20.38
N THR A 135 -18.27 20.34 -19.11
CA THR A 135 -18.20 19.04 -18.42
C THR A 135 -19.59 18.41 -18.29
N LYS A 136 -20.63 19.20 -18.00
CA LYS A 136 -22.03 18.73 -17.96
C LYS A 136 -22.57 18.37 -19.35
N ALA A 137 -22.27 19.17 -20.38
CA ALA A 137 -22.75 18.92 -21.74
C ALA A 137 -22.14 17.65 -22.37
N HIS A 138 -20.89 17.33 -22.02
CA HIS A 138 -20.20 16.14 -22.52
C HIS A 138 -20.22 14.97 -21.52
N GLN A 139 -21.13 15.00 -20.54
CA GLN A 139 -21.47 13.84 -19.70
C GLN A 139 -22.38 12.85 -20.45
N SER A 140 -23.20 13.30 -21.41
CA SER A 140 -24.12 12.46 -22.19
C SER A 140 -23.51 11.86 -23.47
N GLU A 141 -22.59 12.58 -24.15
CA GLU A 141 -21.84 12.02 -25.30
C GLU A 141 -20.74 11.03 -24.90
N ARG A 142 -20.35 11.04 -23.61
CA ARG A 142 -19.52 9.99 -23.02
C ARG A 142 -20.22 8.62 -23.08
N THR A 143 -21.53 8.54 -22.97
CA THR A 143 -22.21 7.23 -22.83
C THR A 143 -22.18 6.38 -24.12
N LEU A 144 -22.08 7.00 -25.30
CA LEU A 144 -22.18 6.29 -26.60
C LEU A 144 -20.83 5.94 -27.25
N ASN A 145 -19.79 6.76 -27.08
CA ASN A 145 -18.46 6.48 -27.65
C ASN A 145 -17.52 5.77 -26.65
N ILE A 146 -17.96 5.55 -25.41
CA ILE A 146 -17.22 4.79 -24.40
C ILE A 146 -17.33 3.27 -24.63
N GLU A 147 -18.41 2.78 -25.22
CA GLU A 147 -18.65 1.34 -25.34
C GLU A 147 -17.69 0.62 -26.30
N GLU A 148 -17.13 1.30 -27.32
CA GLU A 148 -16.25 0.64 -28.32
C GLU A 148 -14.74 0.74 -28.03
N GLU A 149 -14.23 1.79 -27.37
CA GLU A 149 -12.77 1.97 -27.18
C GLU A 149 -12.23 1.58 -25.79
N LEU A 150 -13.11 1.24 -24.82
CA LEU A 150 -12.71 1.07 -23.40
C LEU A 150 -12.65 -0.37 -22.88
N SER A 151 -12.72 -1.35 -23.78
CA SER A 151 -12.63 -2.78 -23.44
C SER A 151 -11.39 -3.18 -22.58
N PRO A 152 -10.18 -2.60 -22.74
CA PRO A 152 -9.02 -3.05 -21.93
C PRO A 152 -8.57 -2.14 -20.77
N LEU A 153 -8.86 -0.83 -20.79
CA LEU A 153 -8.20 0.14 -19.87
C LEU A 153 -9.10 0.73 -18.78
N GLN A 154 -10.42 0.59 -18.88
CA GLN A 154 -11.36 1.07 -17.85
C GLN A 154 -11.71 0.05 -16.78
N LYS A 155 -11.35 -1.22 -16.95
CA LYS A 155 -11.54 -2.26 -15.92
C LYS A 155 -10.70 -2.07 -14.65
N LYS A 156 -9.84 -1.05 -14.56
CA LYS A 156 -8.89 -0.93 -13.43
C LYS A 156 -8.97 0.31 -12.55
N ILE A 157 -9.76 1.36 -12.84
CA ILE A 157 -9.69 2.56 -11.98
C ILE A 157 -11.03 3.14 -11.50
N GLU A 158 -12.19 2.98 -12.16
CA GLU A 158 -13.47 3.50 -11.61
C GLU A 158 -14.62 2.59 -12.09
N GLU A 159 -14.99 1.53 -11.37
CA GLU A 159 -15.91 1.54 -10.21
C GLU A 159 -15.29 0.94 -8.93
N ASN A 160 -14.45 1.70 -8.23
CA ASN A 160 -14.61 1.70 -6.78
C ASN A 160 -15.61 2.80 -6.49
N ASN A 161 -16.86 2.41 -6.22
CA ASN A 161 -17.66 3.19 -5.29
C ASN A 161 -16.78 3.39 -4.05
N TYR A 162 -16.19 4.58 -3.89
CA TYR A 162 -15.73 5.04 -2.59
C TYR A 162 -17.00 5.20 -1.73
N HIS A 163 -17.55 4.07 -1.29
CA HIS A 163 -18.08 4.02 0.06
C HIS A 163 -16.89 4.36 0.93
N ASN A 164 -16.82 5.62 1.35
CA ASN A 164 -15.96 5.99 2.45
C ASN A 164 -16.32 5.02 3.58
N PRO A 165 -15.47 4.01 3.88
CA PRO A 165 -15.86 2.95 4.80
C PRO A 165 -16.12 3.65 6.12
N GLN A 166 -17.37 3.64 6.57
CA GLN A 166 -17.70 4.27 7.84
C GLN A 166 -17.17 3.33 8.93
N PRO A 167 -16.16 3.74 9.72
CA PRO A 167 -15.69 2.91 10.80
C PRO A 167 -16.82 2.74 11.81
N GLU A 168 -17.29 1.51 11.98
CA GLU A 168 -18.36 1.18 12.92
C GLU A 168 -17.77 0.62 14.20
N VAL A 169 -18.18 1.18 15.33
CA VAL A 169 -17.84 0.59 16.63
C VAL A 169 -18.83 -0.54 16.91
N LYS A 170 -18.34 -1.79 16.95
CA LYS A 170 -19.17 -2.97 17.22
C LYS A 170 -18.73 -3.68 18.50
N PRO A 171 -19.64 -3.91 19.46
CA PRO A 171 -19.40 -4.86 20.53
C PRO A 171 -19.31 -6.28 19.97
N ILE A 172 -18.64 -7.19 20.69
CA ILE A 172 -18.38 -8.55 20.21
C ILE A 172 -19.67 -9.31 19.86
N GLU A 173 -20.74 -9.13 20.63
CA GLU A 173 -22.04 -9.76 20.35
C GLU A 173 -22.64 -9.38 18.98
N LYS A 174 -22.27 -8.21 18.43
CA LYS A 174 -22.73 -7.72 17.12
C LYS A 174 -21.80 -8.09 15.97
N ILE A 175 -20.68 -8.76 16.24
CA ILE A 175 -19.76 -9.26 15.22
C ILE A 175 -20.20 -10.68 14.85
N ASP A 176 -20.61 -10.87 13.59
CA ASP A 176 -20.98 -12.18 13.10
C ASP A 176 -19.75 -12.99 12.67
N PHE A 177 -19.21 -13.78 13.60
CA PHE A 177 -18.09 -14.68 13.36
C PHE A 177 -18.32 -15.65 12.18
N SER A 178 -19.57 -16.00 11.86
CA SER A 178 -19.85 -16.96 10.78
C SER A 178 -19.50 -16.43 9.39
N THR A 179 -19.46 -15.10 9.23
CA THR A 179 -19.08 -14.41 7.98
C THR A 179 -17.58 -14.18 7.86
N LEU A 180 -16.82 -14.40 8.93
CA LEU A 180 -15.39 -14.14 8.95
C LEU A 180 -14.60 -15.30 8.35
N SER A 181 -13.51 -14.98 7.68
CA SER A 181 -12.54 -15.96 7.21
C SER A 181 -11.11 -15.44 7.37
N ILE A 182 -10.15 -16.37 7.54
CA ILE A 182 -8.73 -16.05 7.50
C ILE A 182 -8.21 -16.38 6.10
N PRO A 183 -7.91 -15.37 5.27
CA PRO A 183 -7.49 -15.63 3.90
C PRO A 183 -6.04 -16.14 3.83
N PRO A 184 -5.65 -16.87 2.76
CA PRO A 184 -4.33 -17.52 2.67
C PRO A 184 -3.14 -16.56 2.76
N TYR A 185 -3.33 -15.30 2.36
CA TYR A 185 -2.28 -14.28 2.43
C TYR A 185 -1.96 -13.82 3.85
N GLN A 186 -2.85 -14.04 4.82
CA GLN A 186 -2.58 -13.67 6.21
C GLN A 186 -1.38 -14.42 6.77
N ARG A 187 -0.75 -13.80 7.78
CA ARG A 187 0.38 -14.45 8.44
C ARG A 187 -0.11 -15.55 9.38
N PRO A 188 0.73 -16.57 9.63
CA PRO A 188 0.45 -17.56 10.67
C PRO A 188 0.14 -16.90 12.02
N TYR A 189 -0.65 -17.57 12.87
CA TYR A 189 -0.88 -17.15 14.25
C TYR A 189 0.44 -17.14 15.05
N LYS A 190 0.83 -15.97 15.55
CA LYS A 190 2.13 -15.67 16.19
C LYS A 190 1.99 -15.16 17.64
N TRP A 191 0.77 -14.95 18.14
CA TRP A 191 0.58 -14.55 19.54
C TRP A 191 1.05 -15.64 20.49
N THR A 192 1.84 -15.24 21.48
CA THR A 192 2.42 -16.13 22.50
C THR A 192 1.62 -16.04 23.80
N SER A 193 1.91 -16.93 24.74
CA SER A 193 1.36 -16.94 26.11
C SER A 193 1.41 -15.57 26.79
N ARG A 194 2.46 -14.78 26.53
CA ARG A 194 2.57 -13.41 27.06
C ARG A 194 1.50 -12.48 26.50
N ASN A 195 1.19 -12.58 25.20
CA ASN A 195 0.18 -11.74 24.56
C ASN A 195 -1.23 -12.08 25.05
N VAL A 196 -1.52 -13.37 25.22
CA VAL A 196 -2.81 -13.84 25.73
C VAL A 196 -3.00 -13.45 27.19
N ASN A 197 -1.97 -13.61 28.02
CA ASN A 197 -2.01 -13.12 29.40
C ASN A 197 -2.25 -11.62 29.47
N GLN A 198 -1.59 -10.83 28.62
CA GLN A 198 -1.84 -9.39 28.56
C GLN A 198 -3.30 -9.09 28.21
N LEU A 199 -3.84 -9.72 27.16
CA LEU A 199 -5.22 -9.51 26.73
C LEU A 199 -6.23 -9.82 27.84
N ILE A 200 -6.09 -10.99 28.50
CA ILE A 200 -6.99 -11.38 29.59
C ILE A 200 -6.88 -10.40 30.77
N THR A 201 -5.65 -10.03 31.15
CA THR A 201 -5.40 -9.08 32.24
C THR A 201 -6.01 -7.72 31.93
N ASP A 202 -5.89 -7.23 30.70
CA ASP A 202 -6.50 -5.96 30.31
C ASP A 202 -8.02 -6.03 30.39
N ILE A 203 -8.65 -7.08 29.84
CA ILE A 203 -10.12 -7.25 29.89
C ILE A 203 -10.61 -7.26 31.34
N ILE A 204 -9.94 -8.00 32.22
CA ILE A 204 -10.30 -8.05 33.65
C ILE A 204 -10.10 -6.68 34.31
N THR A 205 -8.98 -6.00 34.03
CA THR A 205 -8.67 -4.68 34.60
C THR A 205 -9.71 -3.64 34.21
N PHE A 206 -10.20 -3.69 32.97
CA PHE A 206 -11.17 -2.74 32.45
C PHE A 206 -12.63 -3.17 32.61
N ARG A 207 -12.92 -4.30 33.29
CA ARG A 207 -14.29 -4.85 33.46
C ARG A 207 -15.30 -3.89 34.08
N HIS A 208 -14.84 -2.91 34.85
CA HIS A 208 -15.68 -1.89 35.50
C HIS A 208 -15.81 -0.59 34.69
N LYS A 209 -15.13 -0.49 33.54
CA LYS A 209 -15.28 0.65 32.64
C LYS A 209 -16.52 0.47 31.76
N LYS A 210 -17.04 1.58 31.25
CA LYS A 210 -18.24 1.58 30.39
C LYS A 210 -18.05 0.72 29.14
N GLN A 211 -16.89 0.81 28.50
CA GLN A 211 -16.52 0.10 27.27
C GLN A 211 -15.00 -0.14 27.25
N TYR A 212 -14.55 -1.21 26.61
CA TYR A 212 -13.13 -1.52 26.38
C TYR A 212 -12.86 -1.74 24.90
N ARG A 213 -11.93 -0.97 24.31
CA ARG A 213 -11.60 -1.04 22.88
C ARG A 213 -10.46 -2.02 22.64
N LEU A 214 -10.77 -3.12 21.96
CA LEU A 214 -9.82 -4.20 21.63
C LEU A 214 -8.91 -3.85 20.43
N GLY A 215 -9.28 -2.82 19.67
CA GLY A 215 -8.53 -2.30 18.53
C GLY A 215 -9.40 -2.18 17.28
N THR A 216 -8.76 -2.31 16.12
CA THR A 216 -9.40 -2.25 14.80
C THR A 216 -9.48 -3.65 14.20
N LEU A 217 -10.59 -3.95 13.52
CA LEU A 217 -10.81 -5.14 12.70
C LEU A 217 -11.10 -4.64 11.27
N VAL A 218 -10.17 -4.92 10.35
CA VAL A 218 -10.30 -4.50 8.94
C VAL A 218 -10.68 -5.72 8.13
N LEU A 219 -11.76 -5.60 7.37
CA LEU A 219 -12.38 -6.68 6.64
C LEU A 219 -12.47 -6.33 5.15
N HIS A 220 -12.34 -7.35 4.30
CA HIS A 220 -12.60 -7.28 2.88
C HIS A 220 -13.56 -8.40 2.48
N ASN A 221 -14.83 -8.07 2.27
CA ASN A 221 -15.91 -9.02 1.98
C ASN A 221 -15.92 -10.20 2.98
N GLY A 222 -15.79 -9.88 4.28
CA GLY A 222 -15.68 -10.87 5.37
C GLY A 222 -14.30 -11.50 5.58
N GLU A 223 -13.34 -11.31 4.67
CA GLU A 223 -11.96 -11.75 4.88
C GLU A 223 -11.21 -10.82 5.84
N ILE A 224 -10.53 -11.39 6.84
CA ILE A 224 -9.79 -10.57 7.82
C ILE A 224 -8.47 -10.07 7.21
N VAL A 225 -8.36 -8.75 7.06
CA VAL A 225 -7.14 -8.06 6.59
C VAL A 225 -6.28 -7.55 7.76
N ASP A 226 -6.90 -7.06 8.83
CA ASP A 226 -6.22 -6.71 10.09
C ASP A 226 -7.04 -7.17 11.30
N GLY A 227 -6.37 -7.45 12.42
CA GLY A 227 -7.02 -7.88 13.67
C GLY A 227 -7.08 -9.40 13.86
N GLN A 228 -6.61 -10.19 12.89
CA GLN A 228 -6.60 -11.66 12.89
C GLN A 228 -6.15 -12.28 14.22
N GLN A 229 -5.03 -11.81 14.78
CA GLN A 229 -4.47 -12.39 16.00
C GLN A 229 -5.39 -12.16 17.21
N ARG A 230 -5.95 -10.96 17.35
CA ARG A 230 -6.83 -10.59 18.47
C ARG A 230 -8.16 -11.33 18.40
N ILE A 231 -8.80 -11.30 17.22
CA ILE A 231 -10.12 -11.90 17.02
C ILE A 231 -10.08 -13.43 17.20
N LEU A 232 -9.00 -14.08 16.74
CA LEU A 232 -8.80 -15.51 16.94
C LEU A 232 -8.57 -15.85 18.43
N THR A 233 -7.75 -15.09 19.16
CA THR A 233 -7.55 -15.32 20.59
C THR A 233 -8.84 -15.10 21.39
N LEU A 234 -9.66 -14.10 21.04
CA LEU A 234 -10.97 -13.88 21.65
C LEU A 234 -11.94 -15.04 21.39
N ALA A 235 -11.96 -15.57 20.15
CA ALA A 235 -12.74 -16.75 19.82
C ALA A 235 -12.34 -17.96 20.68
N LEU A 236 -11.04 -18.18 20.89
CA LEU A 236 -10.52 -19.24 21.77
C LEU A 236 -10.95 -19.02 23.23
N LEU A 237 -10.84 -17.78 23.74
CA LEU A 237 -11.25 -17.42 25.10
C LEU A 237 -12.75 -17.67 25.34
N LEU A 238 -13.62 -17.15 24.46
CA LEU A 238 -15.07 -17.31 24.57
C LEU A 238 -15.49 -18.79 24.50
N LYS A 239 -14.88 -19.56 23.59
CA LYS A 239 -15.12 -21.00 23.50
C LYS A 239 -14.76 -21.72 24.81
N LYS A 240 -13.62 -21.38 25.41
CA LYS A 240 -13.16 -22.00 26.66
C LYS A 240 -14.01 -21.61 27.86
N MET A 241 -14.40 -20.34 27.97
CA MET A 241 -15.36 -19.88 28.98
C MET A 241 -16.69 -20.63 28.86
N TYR A 242 -17.20 -20.81 27.63
CA TYR A 242 -18.46 -21.53 27.39
C TYR A 242 -18.40 -23.01 27.76
N GLU A 243 -17.28 -23.69 27.48
CA GLU A 243 -17.09 -25.11 27.83
C GLU A 243 -17.24 -25.34 29.34
N ARG A 244 -16.87 -24.34 30.16
CA ARG A 244 -16.93 -24.38 31.62
C ARG A 244 -18.29 -24.06 32.24
N LEU A 245 -19.21 -23.46 31.50
CA LEU A 245 -20.56 -23.18 31.99
C LEU A 245 -21.27 -24.48 32.36
N GLN A 246 -21.66 -24.58 33.64
CA GLN A 246 -22.41 -25.72 34.18
C GLN A 246 -23.92 -25.51 34.09
N ASP A 247 -24.38 -24.28 34.32
CA ASP A 247 -25.80 -23.93 34.27
C ASP A 247 -26.35 -24.03 32.85
N LYS A 248 -27.47 -24.76 32.70
CA LYS A 248 -28.06 -25.07 31.40
C LYS A 248 -28.73 -23.85 30.76
N GLU A 249 -29.33 -22.97 31.55
CA GLU A 249 -30.01 -21.77 31.04
C GLU A 249 -28.98 -20.76 30.52
N THR A 250 -27.93 -20.50 31.30
CA THR A 250 -26.80 -19.65 30.93
C THR A 250 -26.06 -20.20 29.70
N LYS A 251 -25.87 -21.52 29.64
CA LYS A 251 -25.28 -22.16 28.46
C LYS A 251 -26.17 -22.04 27.22
N ALA A 252 -27.50 -22.13 27.37
CA ALA A 252 -28.42 -21.89 26.26
C ALA A 252 -28.37 -20.43 25.77
N TYR A 253 -28.24 -19.47 26.68
CA TYR A 253 -28.12 -18.05 26.37
C TYR A 253 -26.92 -17.75 25.46
N TYR A 254 -25.73 -18.26 25.80
CA TYR A 254 -24.51 -17.99 25.01
C TYR A 254 -24.34 -18.87 23.77
N LYS A 255 -25.15 -19.94 23.62
CA LYS A 255 -24.98 -20.97 22.59
C LYS A 255 -24.90 -20.38 21.17
N LYS A 256 -25.74 -19.39 20.85
CA LYS A 256 -25.76 -18.73 19.54
C LYS A 256 -24.40 -18.14 19.15
N TYR A 257 -23.75 -17.42 20.07
CA TYR A 257 -22.45 -16.79 19.82
C TYR A 257 -21.35 -17.84 19.60
N ILE A 258 -21.40 -18.93 20.36
CA ILE A 258 -20.42 -20.01 20.26
C ILE A 258 -20.60 -20.83 18.99
N ASP A 259 -21.84 -21.04 18.54
CA ASP A 259 -22.09 -21.71 17.27
C ASP A 259 -21.57 -20.88 16.08
N ASN A 260 -21.70 -19.54 16.11
CA ASN A 260 -21.05 -18.66 15.13
C ASN A 260 -19.51 -18.78 15.17
N ILE A 261 -18.91 -18.84 16.36
CA ILE A 261 -17.46 -19.05 16.52
C ILE A 261 -17.03 -20.42 15.98
N LYS A 262 -17.85 -21.47 16.15
CA LYS A 262 -17.54 -22.79 15.58
C LYS A 262 -17.57 -22.77 14.05
N LEU A 263 -18.45 -21.98 13.44
CA LEU A 263 -18.46 -21.81 11.97
C LEU A 263 -17.17 -21.14 11.49
N PHE A 264 -16.72 -20.07 12.18
CA PHE A 264 -15.42 -19.43 11.92
C PHE A 264 -14.25 -20.42 12.06
N ALA A 265 -14.27 -21.26 13.11
CA ALA A 265 -13.23 -22.26 13.33
C ALA A 265 -13.20 -23.32 12.20
N LYS A 266 -14.35 -23.67 11.63
CA LYS A 266 -14.45 -24.61 10.49
C LYS A 266 -13.99 -24.00 9.17
N SER A 267 -14.20 -22.70 8.96
CA SER A 267 -13.74 -21.99 7.76
C SER A 267 -12.24 -21.66 7.78
N THR A 268 -11.57 -21.87 8.91
CA THR A 268 -10.17 -21.52 9.11
C THR A 268 -9.26 -22.74 9.01
N THR A 269 -8.14 -22.62 8.29
CA THR A 269 -7.09 -23.65 8.23
C THR A 269 -5.78 -23.12 8.83
N PHE A 270 -5.08 -23.98 9.59
CA PHE A 270 -3.78 -23.65 10.19
C PHE A 270 -2.71 -24.65 9.72
N PRO A 271 -2.24 -24.55 8.47
CA PRO A 271 -1.24 -25.47 7.94
C PRO A 271 0.14 -25.34 8.64
N ASN A 272 0.38 -24.22 9.32
CA ASN A 272 1.66 -23.92 9.93
C ASN A 272 1.79 -24.55 11.34
N ARG A 273 2.79 -25.43 11.54
CA ARG A 273 3.07 -26.08 12.84
C ARG A 273 3.30 -25.09 13.99
N TYR A 274 3.90 -23.93 13.73
CA TYR A 274 4.09 -22.90 14.75
C TYR A 274 2.76 -22.28 15.19
N SER A 275 1.80 -22.12 14.27
CA SER A 275 0.45 -21.66 14.64
C SER A 275 -0.26 -22.67 15.52
N LEU A 276 -0.20 -23.95 15.16
CA LEU A 276 -0.78 -25.02 15.99
C LEU A 276 -0.17 -25.05 17.38
N HIS A 277 1.17 -24.99 17.48
CA HIS A 277 1.86 -24.93 18.77
C HIS A 277 1.40 -23.73 19.61
N ASN A 278 1.39 -22.52 19.03
CA ASN A 278 0.95 -21.32 19.73
C ASN A 278 -0.53 -21.38 20.14
N ILE A 279 -1.41 -21.94 19.30
CA ILE A 279 -2.83 -22.10 19.64
C ILE A 279 -2.97 -23.03 20.85
N VAL A 280 -2.26 -24.16 20.83
CA VAL A 280 -2.27 -25.14 21.92
C VAL A 280 -1.72 -24.52 23.20
N GLU A 281 -0.55 -23.88 23.18
CA GLU A 281 -0.01 -23.18 24.37
C GLU A 281 -0.99 -22.15 24.92
N ASN A 282 -1.59 -21.34 24.05
CA ASN A 282 -2.50 -20.29 24.48
C ASN A 282 -3.82 -20.84 25.05
N ILE A 283 -4.29 -21.99 24.57
CA ILE A 283 -5.42 -22.69 25.19
C ILE A 283 -5.06 -23.07 26.63
N HIS A 284 -3.88 -23.64 26.87
CA HIS A 284 -3.44 -24.00 28.23
C HIS A 284 -3.32 -22.76 29.14
N VAL A 285 -2.89 -21.61 28.60
CA VAL A 285 -2.85 -20.34 29.35
C VAL A 285 -4.24 -19.88 29.74
N ILE A 286 -5.21 -19.97 28.82
CA ILE A 286 -6.62 -19.63 29.10
C ILE A 286 -7.17 -20.58 30.18
N GLU A 287 -6.93 -21.88 30.04
CA GLU A 287 -7.37 -22.90 31.00
C GLU A 287 -6.74 -22.72 32.38
N GLY A 288 -5.47 -22.31 32.44
CA GLY A 288 -4.78 -22.00 33.70
C GLY A 288 -5.33 -20.79 34.46
N ARG A 289 -6.15 -19.95 33.82
CA ARG A 289 -6.76 -18.74 34.40
C ARG A 289 -8.26 -18.85 34.61
N GLU A 290 -8.80 -20.06 34.53
CA GLU A 290 -10.24 -20.31 34.61
C GLU A 290 -10.90 -19.80 35.89
N SER A 291 -10.19 -19.78 37.02
CA SER A 291 -10.73 -19.27 38.29
C SER A 291 -11.06 -17.77 38.24
N GLU A 292 -10.55 -17.04 37.24
CA GLU A 292 -10.82 -15.61 37.04
C GLU A 292 -12.05 -15.36 36.13
N PHE A 293 -12.68 -16.40 35.60
CA PHE A 293 -13.78 -16.29 34.64
C PHE A 293 -15.13 -16.50 35.31
N ASP A 294 -15.99 -15.50 35.23
CA ASP A 294 -17.37 -15.52 35.72
C ASP A 294 -18.37 -15.08 34.62
N ASP A 295 -19.66 -15.27 34.87
CA ASP A 295 -20.72 -14.88 33.90
C ASP A 295 -20.73 -13.37 33.62
N GLN A 296 -20.33 -12.56 34.60
CA GLN A 296 -20.23 -11.11 34.43
C GLN A 296 -19.13 -10.72 33.45
N LEU A 297 -17.98 -11.41 33.50
CA LEU A 297 -16.88 -11.23 32.57
C LEU A 297 -17.28 -11.68 31.17
N PHE A 298 -18.03 -12.78 31.04
CA PHE A 298 -18.56 -13.23 29.76
C PHE A 298 -19.45 -12.15 29.13
N ASN A 299 -20.44 -11.63 29.88
CA ASN A 299 -21.30 -10.54 29.43
C ASN A 299 -20.50 -9.27 29.12
N PHE A 300 -19.49 -8.95 29.93
CA PHE A 300 -18.61 -7.81 29.66
C PHE A 300 -17.87 -7.96 28.32
N ILE A 301 -17.31 -9.14 28.04
CA ILE A 301 -16.63 -9.40 26.76
C ILE A 301 -17.59 -9.29 25.58
N LEU A 302 -18.82 -9.79 25.71
CA LEU A 302 -19.81 -9.75 24.62
C LEU A 302 -20.35 -8.34 24.38
N GLU A 303 -20.76 -7.64 25.42
CA GLU A 303 -21.52 -6.39 25.31
C GLU A 303 -20.66 -5.12 25.35
N LYS A 304 -19.52 -5.15 26.07
CA LYS A 304 -18.75 -3.93 26.41
C LYS A 304 -17.36 -3.92 25.80
N CYS A 305 -16.82 -5.06 25.40
CA CYS A 305 -15.61 -5.10 24.58
C CYS A 305 -15.96 -4.85 23.11
N GLU A 306 -15.25 -3.93 22.46
CA GLU A 306 -15.60 -3.44 21.13
C GLU A 306 -14.41 -3.45 20.17
N PHE A 307 -14.69 -3.63 18.88
CA PHE A 307 -13.77 -3.32 17.78
C PHE A 307 -14.24 -2.09 17.00
N VAL A 308 -13.29 -1.34 16.43
CA VAL A 308 -13.56 -0.50 15.27
C VAL A 308 -13.55 -1.41 14.05
N VAL A 309 -14.71 -1.71 13.50
CA VAL A 309 -14.88 -2.55 12.32
C VAL A 309 -14.93 -1.67 11.08
N ILE A 310 -14.10 -2.02 10.09
CA ILE A 310 -13.99 -1.31 8.82
C ILE A 310 -14.14 -2.35 7.72
N GLU A 311 -15.29 -2.34 7.05
CA GLU A 311 -15.57 -3.19 5.91
C GLU A 311 -15.21 -2.44 4.63
N LEU A 312 -14.39 -3.07 3.78
CA LEU A 312 -13.93 -2.52 2.52
C LEU A 312 -14.31 -3.47 1.39
N SER A 313 -14.88 -2.93 0.31
CA SER A 313 -15.22 -3.71 -0.88
C SER A 313 -14.00 -3.99 -1.77
N ASN A 314 -12.91 -3.23 -1.59
CA ASN A 314 -11.69 -3.35 -2.37
C ASN A 314 -10.50 -3.80 -1.51
N ILE A 315 -9.91 -4.94 -1.90
CA ILE A 315 -8.77 -5.54 -1.22
C ILE A 315 -7.53 -4.63 -1.18
N SER A 316 -7.29 -3.84 -2.23
CA SER A 316 -6.17 -2.89 -2.28
C SER A 316 -6.34 -1.77 -1.28
N GLU A 317 -7.56 -1.25 -1.11
CA GLU A 317 -7.86 -0.25 -0.08
C GLU A 317 -7.72 -0.84 1.33
N ALA A 318 -8.16 -2.08 1.53
CA ALA A 318 -7.98 -2.79 2.80
C ALA A 318 -6.51 -2.95 3.18
N PHE A 319 -5.67 -3.32 2.21
CA PHE A 319 -4.22 -3.37 2.43
C PHE A 319 -3.58 -2.00 2.65
N GLN A 320 -4.02 -0.94 1.94
CA GLN A 320 -3.54 0.42 2.21
C GLN A 320 -3.91 0.87 3.63
N PHE A 321 -5.14 0.55 4.08
CA PHE A 321 -5.59 0.84 5.43
C PHE A 321 -4.72 0.11 6.45
N PHE A 322 -4.49 -1.19 6.24
CA PHE A 322 -3.57 -2.01 7.05
C PHE A 322 -2.15 -1.40 7.12
N ASP A 323 -1.55 -1.03 5.99
CA ASP A 323 -0.21 -0.43 5.94
C ASP A 323 -0.17 0.88 6.76
N SER A 324 -1.21 1.70 6.66
CA SER A 324 -1.31 2.99 7.37
C SER A 324 -1.51 2.85 8.89
N GLN A 325 -2.19 1.79 9.33
CA GLN A 325 -2.42 1.51 10.76
C GLN A 325 -1.17 0.91 11.42
N ASN A 326 -0.50 -0.01 10.72
CA ASN A 326 0.72 -0.64 11.25
C ASN A 326 1.88 0.33 11.40
N ALA A 327 1.89 1.45 10.67
CA ALA A 327 2.87 2.53 10.87
C ALA A 327 2.83 3.15 12.29
N ARG A 328 1.75 2.95 13.06
CA ARG A 328 1.56 3.50 14.42
C ARG A 328 1.64 2.43 15.53
N GLY A 329 1.61 1.14 15.19
CA GLY A 329 1.51 0.01 16.12
C GLY A 329 2.83 -0.75 16.35
N LYS A 330 2.76 -2.00 16.85
CA LYS A 330 3.93 -2.89 16.93
C LYS A 330 4.43 -3.15 15.50
N ASP A 331 5.63 -2.65 15.21
CA ASP A 331 6.20 -2.67 13.86
C ASP A 331 6.20 -4.07 13.24
N LEU A 332 5.65 -4.16 12.03
CA LEU A 332 5.82 -5.32 11.16
C LEU A 332 7.26 -5.35 10.62
N GLU A 333 7.74 -6.55 10.36
CA GLU A 333 9.03 -6.72 9.72
C GLU A 333 8.95 -6.29 8.25
N ALA A 334 10.06 -5.78 7.69
CA ALA A 334 10.08 -5.27 6.31
C ALA A 334 9.62 -6.31 5.27
N HIS A 335 9.93 -7.60 5.48
CA HIS A 335 9.47 -8.67 4.61
C HIS A 335 7.97 -8.97 4.72
N ASP A 336 7.34 -8.73 5.89
CA ASP A 336 5.88 -8.87 6.04
C ASP A 336 5.16 -7.77 5.24
N LEU A 337 5.70 -6.54 5.24
CA LEU A 337 5.18 -5.43 4.43
C LEU A 337 5.33 -5.69 2.92
N LEU A 338 6.49 -6.21 2.50
CA LEU A 338 6.71 -6.58 1.10
C LEU A 338 5.76 -7.70 0.67
N LYS A 339 5.59 -8.74 1.49
CA LYS A 339 4.65 -9.83 1.21
C LYS A 339 3.25 -9.27 0.94
N ALA A 340 2.73 -8.42 1.82
CA ALA A 340 1.41 -7.80 1.66
C ALA A 340 1.33 -6.93 0.39
N TYR A 341 2.36 -6.12 0.12
CA TYR A 341 2.41 -5.29 -1.09
C TYR A 341 2.36 -6.13 -2.36
N HIS A 342 3.17 -7.18 -2.47
CA HIS A 342 3.21 -7.99 -3.69
C HIS A 342 1.96 -8.87 -3.85
N LEU A 343 1.36 -9.38 -2.77
CA LEU A 343 0.09 -10.11 -2.86
C LEU A 343 -1.05 -9.26 -3.45
N ARG A 344 -1.08 -7.96 -3.15
CA ARG A 344 -2.05 -7.02 -3.74
C ARG A 344 -1.96 -6.94 -5.27
N GLU A 345 -0.76 -7.17 -5.80
CA GLU A 345 -0.45 -7.06 -7.21
C GLU A 345 -0.70 -8.40 -7.95
N MET A 346 -1.28 -9.38 -7.25
CA MET A 346 -1.67 -10.69 -7.77
C MET A 346 -3.19 -10.75 -7.82
N VAL A 347 -3.77 -10.32 -8.95
CA VAL A 347 -5.24 -10.32 -9.14
C VAL A 347 -5.79 -11.73 -9.20
N ASP A 348 -5.06 -12.64 -9.88
CA ASP A 348 -5.39 -14.05 -9.97
C ASP A 348 -4.23 -14.87 -9.39
N MET A 349 -4.52 -15.78 -8.45
CA MET A 349 -3.53 -16.69 -7.89
C MET A 349 -3.60 -18.04 -8.60
N SER A 350 -2.53 -18.42 -9.28
CA SER A 350 -2.36 -19.78 -9.77
C SER A 350 -2.03 -20.76 -8.64
N GLU A 351 -2.14 -22.06 -8.92
CA GLU A 351 -1.69 -23.09 -7.96
C GLU A 351 -0.20 -22.96 -7.64
N ALA A 352 0.62 -22.62 -8.63
CA ALA A 352 2.05 -22.38 -8.45
C ALA A 352 2.32 -21.18 -7.54
N ASP A 353 1.56 -20.09 -7.69
CA ASP A 353 1.65 -18.91 -6.83
C ASP A 353 1.32 -19.26 -5.38
N SER A 354 0.23 -19.99 -5.17
CA SER A 354 -0.20 -20.44 -3.85
C SER A 354 0.88 -21.29 -3.18
N GLN A 355 1.45 -22.26 -3.89
CA GLN A 355 2.57 -23.07 -3.40
C GLN A 355 3.80 -22.21 -3.05
N ASN A 356 4.06 -21.16 -3.84
CA ASN A 356 5.22 -20.30 -3.64
C ASN A 356 5.08 -19.40 -2.40
N ILE A 357 3.88 -18.85 -2.22
CA ILE A 357 3.48 -18.11 -1.02
C ILE A 357 3.56 -19.02 0.22
N ASP A 358 3.10 -20.26 0.10
CA ASP A 358 3.19 -21.26 1.16
C ASP A 358 4.64 -21.54 1.57
N LYS A 359 5.53 -21.74 0.59
CA LYS A 359 6.96 -21.92 0.84
C LYS A 359 7.55 -20.70 1.54
N TRP A 360 7.15 -19.49 1.16
CA TRP A 360 7.55 -18.26 1.85
C TRP A 360 7.08 -18.25 3.31
N GLN A 361 5.82 -18.60 3.55
CA GLN A 361 5.23 -18.60 4.90
C GLN A 361 5.87 -19.62 5.86
N ARG A 362 6.44 -20.69 5.30
CA ARG A 362 7.19 -21.70 6.07
C ARG A 362 8.60 -21.23 6.43
N GLN A 363 9.12 -20.18 5.80
CA GLN A 363 10.45 -19.66 6.12
C GLN A 363 10.49 -19.00 7.50
N LYS A 364 11.61 -19.20 8.21
CA LYS A 364 11.86 -18.53 9.49
C LYS A 364 12.07 -17.04 9.25
N THR A 365 11.52 -16.20 10.13
CA THR A 365 11.71 -14.74 10.09
C THR A 365 13.19 -14.32 10.02
N ALA A 366 14.08 -15.03 10.72
CA ALA A 366 15.53 -14.76 10.66
C ALA A 366 16.11 -14.96 9.25
N VAL A 367 15.67 -16.01 8.55
CA VAL A 367 16.11 -16.31 7.18
C VAL A 367 15.63 -15.23 6.21
N LEU A 368 14.36 -14.83 6.31
CA LEU A 368 13.81 -13.75 5.50
C LEU A 368 14.53 -12.42 5.77
N LYS A 369 14.81 -12.08 7.03
CA LYS A 369 15.60 -10.89 7.37
C LYS A 369 16.98 -10.90 6.73
N GLU A 370 17.64 -12.05 6.76
CA GLU A 370 18.97 -12.19 6.21
C GLU A 370 18.99 -12.05 4.69
N ILE A 371 18.14 -12.78 3.97
CA ILE A 371 18.12 -12.74 2.50
C ILE A 371 17.75 -11.35 1.98
N PHE A 372 16.75 -10.68 2.59
CA PHE A 372 16.40 -9.33 2.16
C PHE A 372 17.47 -8.29 2.48
N LEU A 373 18.26 -8.49 3.54
CA LEU A 373 19.43 -7.65 3.80
C LEU A 373 20.51 -7.86 2.72
N VAL A 374 20.75 -9.09 2.30
CA VAL A 374 21.71 -9.42 1.22
C VAL A 374 21.26 -8.82 -0.12
N LEU A 375 20.00 -9.02 -0.50
CA LEU A 375 19.44 -8.45 -1.73
C LEU A 375 19.43 -6.91 -1.70
N TYR A 376 19.12 -6.32 -0.55
CA TYR A 376 19.15 -4.87 -0.37
C TYR A 376 20.57 -4.32 -0.54
N ARG A 377 21.57 -5.02 0.01
CA ARG A 377 22.98 -4.71 -0.18
C ARG A 377 23.39 -4.78 -1.65
N ALA A 378 23.01 -5.85 -2.36
CA ALA A 378 23.28 -5.97 -3.80
C ALA A 378 22.75 -4.77 -4.59
N LYS A 379 21.46 -4.42 -4.44
CA LYS A 379 20.83 -3.28 -5.13
C LYS A 379 21.46 -1.93 -4.81
N ARG A 380 21.88 -1.73 -3.55
CA ARG A 380 22.38 -0.43 -3.07
C ARG A 380 23.85 -0.25 -3.38
N TRP A 381 24.67 -1.29 -3.19
CA TRP A 381 26.10 -1.24 -3.48
C TRP A 381 26.39 -1.12 -4.96
N SER A 382 25.60 -1.74 -5.85
CA SER A 382 25.75 -1.53 -7.30
C SER A 382 25.57 -0.06 -7.71
N ARG A 383 24.85 0.72 -6.89
CA ARG A 383 24.61 2.16 -7.07
C ARG A 383 25.51 3.04 -6.18
N GLY A 384 26.53 2.47 -5.53
CA GLY A 384 27.44 3.18 -4.63
C GLY A 384 26.79 3.72 -3.34
N LYS A 385 25.65 3.17 -2.91
CA LYS A 385 24.90 3.64 -1.74
C LYS A 385 25.13 2.77 -0.51
N SER A 386 25.03 3.38 0.69
CA SER A 386 25.07 2.64 1.96
C SER A 386 23.87 1.69 2.10
N ALA A 387 24.14 0.53 2.70
CA ALA A 387 23.21 -0.58 2.88
C ALA A 387 23.46 -1.37 4.19
N ARG A 388 23.80 -0.65 5.26
CA ARG A 388 24.17 -1.29 6.54
C ARG A 388 23.01 -2.09 7.14
N TYR A 389 21.81 -1.53 7.11
CA TYR A 389 20.59 -2.10 7.66
C TYR A 389 19.47 -2.04 6.63
N PHE A 390 18.66 -3.11 6.56
CA PHE A 390 17.42 -3.11 5.80
C PHE A 390 16.25 -2.94 6.78
N THR A 391 15.43 -1.91 6.55
CA THR A 391 14.32 -1.54 7.43
C THR A 391 13.07 -1.24 6.60
N LYS A 392 11.92 -1.04 7.28
CA LYS A 392 10.65 -0.66 6.63
C LYS A 392 10.76 0.56 5.72
N ASN A 393 11.62 1.52 6.08
CA ASN A 393 11.87 2.75 5.32
C ASN A 393 12.59 2.51 3.98
N ASN A 394 13.03 1.29 3.73
CA ASN A 394 13.78 0.91 2.53
C ASN A 394 13.05 -0.12 1.67
N THR A 395 11.80 -0.46 2.02
CA THR A 395 10.99 -1.44 1.29
C THR A 395 10.72 -1.04 -0.16
N ASP A 396 10.74 0.26 -0.47
CA ASP A 396 10.55 0.76 -1.84
C ASP A 396 11.62 0.27 -2.83
N GLU A 397 12.80 -0.15 -2.38
CA GLU A 397 13.82 -0.77 -3.26
C GLU A 397 13.38 -2.13 -3.81
N PHE A 398 12.33 -2.73 -3.23
CA PHE A 398 11.75 -3.99 -3.67
C PHE A 398 10.37 -3.85 -4.32
N LYS A 399 9.84 -2.62 -4.42
CA LYS A 399 8.62 -2.33 -5.18
C LYS A 399 9.02 -1.90 -6.58
N GLY A 400 8.32 -2.37 -7.59
CA GLY A 400 8.66 -2.08 -8.98
C GLY A 400 7.45 -2.04 -9.89
N ILE A 401 7.54 -2.80 -10.98
CA ILE A 401 6.65 -2.70 -12.14
C ILE A 401 5.35 -3.43 -11.84
N SER A 402 4.26 -2.67 -11.77
CA SER A 402 2.90 -3.21 -11.81
C SER A 402 2.57 -3.60 -13.25
N LEU A 403 2.35 -4.89 -13.53
CA LEU A 403 1.96 -5.33 -14.87
C LEU A 403 0.57 -4.81 -15.25
N ASP A 404 -0.23 -4.54 -14.23
CA ASP A 404 -1.64 -4.29 -14.37
C ASP A 404 -2.02 -2.81 -14.51
N ASP A 405 -1.13 -1.87 -14.23
CA ASP A 405 -1.48 -0.45 -14.15
C ASP A 405 -1.64 0.27 -15.50
N CYS A 406 -1.63 -0.49 -16.60
CA CYS A 406 -1.66 -0.03 -18.00
C CYS A 406 -0.55 0.97 -18.37
N LYS A 407 0.45 1.19 -17.50
CA LYS A 407 1.62 2.01 -17.81
C LYS A 407 2.65 1.12 -18.49
N ARG A 408 3.22 1.60 -19.59
CA ARG A 408 4.29 0.94 -20.32
C ARG A 408 5.35 1.97 -20.66
N TYR A 409 6.24 2.21 -19.70
CA TYR A 409 7.37 3.09 -19.91
C TYR A 409 8.51 2.34 -20.62
N PRO A 410 9.21 2.98 -21.58
CA PRO A 410 10.27 2.31 -22.33
C PRO A 410 11.39 1.72 -21.46
N PHE A 411 11.71 2.37 -20.34
CA PHE A 411 12.87 2.02 -19.52
C PHE A 411 12.74 0.67 -18.77
N TYR A 412 11.54 0.12 -18.65
CA TYR A 412 11.32 -1.21 -18.05
C TYR A 412 10.73 -2.24 -19.03
N GLN A 413 10.68 -1.88 -20.32
CA GLN A 413 9.99 -2.70 -21.30
C GLN A 413 10.65 -4.06 -21.48
N LYS A 414 11.97 -4.15 -21.27
CA LYS A 414 12.71 -5.40 -21.30
C LYS A 414 12.24 -6.39 -20.21
N GLU A 415 11.95 -5.91 -19.00
CA GLU A 415 11.44 -6.73 -17.91
C GLU A 415 10.04 -7.28 -18.25
N VAL A 416 9.18 -6.43 -18.83
CA VAL A 416 7.82 -6.83 -19.26
C VAL A 416 7.89 -7.85 -20.40
N ILE A 417 8.76 -7.65 -21.38
CA ILE A 417 8.96 -8.62 -22.48
C ILE A 417 9.46 -9.95 -21.94
N ALA A 418 10.46 -9.95 -21.06
CA ALA A 418 10.98 -11.17 -20.44
C ALA A 418 9.89 -11.92 -19.66
N HIS A 419 9.02 -11.20 -18.96
CA HIS A 419 7.89 -11.78 -18.22
C HIS A 419 6.92 -12.47 -19.18
N ILE A 420 6.39 -11.72 -20.15
CA ILE A 420 5.43 -12.24 -21.13
C ILE A 420 6.02 -13.43 -21.89
N PHE A 421 7.28 -13.35 -22.31
CA PHE A 421 7.94 -14.43 -23.02
C PHE A 421 8.07 -15.70 -22.16
N SER A 422 8.48 -15.55 -20.89
CA SER A 422 8.59 -16.70 -19.98
C SER A 422 7.24 -17.36 -19.70
N GLU A 423 6.15 -16.57 -19.60
CA GLU A 423 4.78 -17.09 -19.45
C GLU A 423 4.31 -17.85 -20.70
N ILE A 424 4.51 -17.27 -21.89
CA ILE A 424 4.15 -17.91 -23.17
C ILE A 424 4.94 -19.22 -23.33
N TYR A 425 6.23 -19.19 -23.02
CA TYR A 425 7.08 -20.37 -23.12
C TYR A 425 6.60 -21.48 -22.18
N ALA A 426 6.38 -21.15 -20.90
CA ALA A 426 5.94 -22.12 -19.89
C ALA A 426 4.56 -22.74 -20.21
N ASN A 427 3.65 -21.95 -20.77
CA ASN A 427 2.30 -22.39 -21.10
C ASN A 427 2.18 -23.07 -22.48
N ASN A 428 3.26 -23.14 -23.25
CA ASN A 428 3.23 -23.80 -24.56
C ASN A 428 3.02 -25.32 -24.41
N PRO A 429 2.00 -25.92 -25.06
CA PRO A 429 1.70 -27.36 -24.94
C PRO A 429 2.88 -28.29 -25.25
N ILE A 430 3.78 -27.88 -26.15
CA ILE A 430 4.98 -28.66 -26.51
C ILE A 430 5.87 -28.88 -25.29
N ARG A 431 5.91 -27.94 -24.34
CA ARG A 431 6.72 -28.08 -23.11
C ARG A 431 6.23 -29.19 -22.19
N LYS A 432 4.97 -29.61 -22.31
CA LYS A 432 4.45 -30.78 -21.59
C LYS A 432 5.02 -32.10 -22.13
N ILE A 433 5.50 -32.09 -23.38
CA ILE A 433 6.09 -33.26 -24.05
C ILE A 433 7.60 -33.31 -23.79
N ASP A 434 8.30 -32.23 -24.10
CA ASP A 434 9.77 -32.20 -24.01
C ASP A 434 10.31 -31.79 -22.63
N GLN A 435 9.43 -31.36 -21.72
CA GLN A 435 9.72 -30.97 -20.33
C GLN A 435 10.70 -29.80 -20.18
N ASN A 436 11.02 -29.08 -21.26
CA ASN A 436 11.92 -27.94 -21.23
C ASN A 436 11.27 -26.76 -20.51
N LYS A 437 12.05 -26.05 -19.69
CA LYS A 437 11.62 -24.89 -18.92
C LYS A 437 12.56 -23.71 -19.13
N ILE A 438 12.00 -22.51 -19.18
CA ILE A 438 12.74 -21.26 -19.10
C ILE A 438 12.29 -20.54 -17.84
N GLU A 439 13.24 -20.22 -16.98
CA GLU A 439 13.01 -19.37 -15.82
C GLU A 439 13.05 -17.89 -16.24
N TYR A 440 12.35 -17.05 -15.49
CA TYR A 440 12.48 -15.61 -15.66
C TYR A 440 13.92 -15.19 -15.30
N PRO A 441 14.59 -14.38 -16.14
CA PRO A 441 15.98 -14.01 -15.93
C PRO A 441 16.10 -12.93 -14.84
N TYR A 442 16.16 -13.35 -13.58
CA TYR A 442 16.33 -12.45 -12.45
C TYR A 442 17.69 -11.74 -12.50
N ASN A 443 17.67 -10.44 -12.21
CA ASN A 443 18.88 -9.65 -12.02
C ASN A 443 18.82 -8.92 -10.68
N LEU A 444 19.87 -9.05 -9.86
CA LEU A 444 19.93 -8.55 -8.49
C LEU A 444 19.66 -7.05 -8.40
N ASP A 445 20.22 -6.26 -9.32
CA ASP A 445 20.08 -4.80 -9.34
C ASP A 445 18.97 -4.29 -10.27
N GLY A 446 18.36 -5.21 -11.03
CA GLY A 446 17.27 -4.96 -11.96
C GLY A 446 15.97 -4.49 -11.28
N GLN A 447 15.03 -4.02 -12.11
CA GLN A 447 13.70 -3.67 -11.63
C GLN A 447 12.91 -4.94 -11.31
N ILE A 448 12.14 -4.89 -10.22
CA ILE A 448 11.30 -6.00 -9.79
C ILE A 448 9.97 -5.89 -10.50
N ILE A 449 9.43 -7.01 -10.96
CA ILE A 449 8.03 -7.11 -11.35
C ILE A 449 7.24 -7.44 -10.09
N ASN A 450 6.21 -6.66 -9.80
CA ASN A 450 5.37 -6.87 -8.63
C ASN A 450 4.57 -8.17 -8.74
N GLY A 451 3.96 -8.62 -7.64
CA GLY A 451 3.22 -9.88 -7.62
C GLY A 451 4.08 -11.13 -7.56
N SER A 452 3.68 -12.17 -8.29
CA SER A 452 4.30 -13.50 -8.25
C SER A 452 5.81 -13.49 -8.46
N ARG A 453 6.29 -12.66 -9.40
CA ARG A 453 7.72 -12.57 -9.74
C ARG A 453 8.59 -12.09 -8.60
N PHE A 454 8.05 -11.32 -7.66
CA PHE A 454 8.76 -10.99 -6.42
C PHE A 454 8.99 -12.23 -5.54
N PHE A 455 7.96 -13.07 -5.38
CA PHE A 455 8.07 -14.29 -4.58
C PHE A 455 9.03 -15.29 -5.24
N ASP A 456 8.92 -15.47 -6.55
CA ASP A 456 9.85 -16.28 -7.33
C ASP A 456 11.30 -15.79 -7.17
N MET A 457 11.54 -14.47 -7.32
CA MET A 457 12.86 -13.86 -7.13
C MET A 457 13.42 -14.16 -5.73
N ALA A 458 12.59 -14.01 -4.70
CA ALA A 458 13.02 -14.26 -3.33
C ALA A 458 13.40 -15.74 -3.10
N HIS A 459 12.64 -16.68 -3.66
CA HIS A 459 12.98 -18.10 -3.59
C HIS A 459 14.21 -18.46 -4.40
N HIS A 460 14.33 -17.93 -5.61
CA HIS A 460 15.48 -18.13 -6.48
C HIS A 460 16.78 -17.71 -5.78
N TYR A 461 16.84 -16.48 -5.26
CA TYR A 461 18.04 -16.00 -4.56
C TYR A 461 18.23 -16.62 -3.18
N LEU A 462 17.17 -17.04 -2.48
CA LEU A 462 17.33 -17.80 -1.24
C LEU A 462 18.00 -19.15 -1.51
N SER A 463 17.61 -19.84 -2.59
CA SER A 463 18.23 -21.10 -3.01
C SER A 463 19.72 -20.91 -3.32
N LEU A 464 20.05 -19.92 -4.16
CA LEU A 464 21.44 -19.58 -4.49
C LEU A 464 22.26 -19.14 -3.27
N TYR A 465 21.67 -18.34 -2.38
CA TYR A 465 22.36 -17.91 -1.18
C TYR A 465 22.65 -19.07 -0.22
N ASN A 466 21.75 -20.06 -0.15
CA ASN A 466 21.98 -21.27 0.63
C ASN A 466 23.11 -22.13 0.05
N SER A 467 23.17 -22.29 -1.28
CA SER A 467 24.26 -23.05 -1.91
C SER A 467 25.62 -22.38 -1.75
N ILE A 468 25.67 -21.04 -1.79
CA ILE A 468 26.88 -20.27 -1.45
C ILE A 468 27.32 -20.56 -0.01
N LYS A 469 26.38 -20.57 0.95
CA LYS A 469 26.68 -20.85 2.36
C LYS A 469 27.19 -22.27 2.59
N THR A 470 26.64 -23.27 1.90
CA THR A 470 27.10 -24.66 1.99
C THR A 470 28.35 -24.94 1.17
N SER A 471 28.85 -23.93 0.43
CA SER A 471 30.02 -24.02 -0.45
C SER A 471 29.87 -25.03 -1.62
N GLU A 472 28.63 -25.45 -1.92
CA GLU A 472 28.32 -26.44 -2.96
C GLU A 472 28.58 -25.91 -4.39
N VAL A 473 28.58 -24.58 -4.57
CA VAL A 473 28.72 -23.93 -5.88
C VAL A 473 30.14 -23.55 -6.24
N PHE A 474 31.10 -23.70 -5.32
CA PHE A 474 32.48 -23.28 -5.60
C PHE A 474 33.26 -24.42 -6.26
N PRO A 475 33.96 -24.17 -7.39
CA PRO A 475 34.86 -25.15 -7.96
C PRO A 475 35.99 -25.48 -6.96
N GLU A 476 36.41 -26.74 -6.94
CA GLU A 476 37.56 -27.18 -6.15
C GLU A 476 38.79 -26.35 -6.51
N ASN A 477 39.50 -25.84 -5.50
CA ASN A 477 40.69 -24.99 -5.63
C ASN A 477 40.48 -23.64 -6.34
N GLY A 478 39.25 -23.14 -6.41
CA GLY A 478 38.98 -21.78 -6.87
C GLY A 478 39.27 -20.71 -5.81
N LYS A 479 39.66 -19.50 -6.24
CA LYS A 479 39.86 -18.33 -5.34
C LYS A 479 38.67 -18.06 -4.42
N ALA A 480 37.45 -18.28 -4.91
CA ALA A 480 36.24 -18.10 -4.10
C ALA A 480 36.15 -19.14 -2.96
N SER A 481 36.58 -20.37 -3.20
CA SER A 481 36.68 -21.42 -2.18
C SER A 481 37.74 -21.08 -1.12
N GLU A 482 38.91 -20.57 -1.55
CA GLU A 482 39.96 -20.10 -0.65
C GLU A 482 39.49 -18.94 0.25
N ILE A 483 38.83 -17.94 -0.33
CA ILE A 483 38.28 -16.80 0.41
C ILE A 483 37.18 -17.28 1.37
N MET A 484 36.28 -18.15 0.92
CA MET A 484 35.20 -18.68 1.76
C MET A 484 35.75 -19.48 2.95
N ASN A 485 36.78 -20.31 2.72
CA ASN A 485 37.48 -21.02 3.78
C ASN A 485 38.14 -20.05 4.77
N CYS A 486 38.86 -19.04 4.25
CA CYS A 486 39.52 -18.02 5.07
C CYS A 486 38.53 -17.27 5.95
N ILE A 487 37.44 -16.73 5.38
CA ILE A 487 36.49 -15.93 6.16
C ILE A 487 35.68 -16.76 7.16
N ASN A 488 35.62 -18.09 7.01
CA ASN A 488 34.87 -18.99 7.89
C ASN A 488 35.68 -19.57 9.06
N ASN A 489 37.01 -19.54 9.03
CA ASN A 489 37.83 -20.39 9.91
C ASN A 489 38.87 -19.64 10.76
N TYR A 490 38.66 -18.35 11.06
CA TYR A 490 39.58 -17.56 11.91
C TYR A 490 38.91 -16.97 13.16
N GLU A 491 39.75 -16.65 14.15
CA GLU A 491 39.32 -16.04 15.40
C GLU A 491 38.79 -14.61 15.18
N GLY A 492 37.60 -14.32 15.73
CA GLY A 492 36.97 -13.01 15.55
C GLY A 492 36.11 -12.88 14.28
N MET A 493 35.86 -13.95 13.53
CA MET A 493 34.99 -13.93 12.34
C MET A 493 33.54 -13.45 12.59
N LYS A 494 33.11 -13.43 13.87
CA LYS A 494 31.78 -12.96 14.30
C LYS A 494 31.73 -11.47 14.66
N ARG A 495 32.85 -10.75 14.59
CA ARG A 495 32.90 -9.29 14.79
C ARG A 495 32.07 -8.58 13.71
N THR A 496 31.56 -7.40 14.03
CA THR A 496 30.63 -6.67 13.15
C THR A 496 31.25 -6.30 11.79
N GLY A 497 32.52 -5.89 11.76
CA GLY A 497 33.22 -5.56 10.51
C GLY A 497 33.41 -6.79 9.62
N ASP A 498 33.84 -7.89 10.21
CA ASP A 498 34.08 -9.18 9.56
C ASP A 498 32.79 -9.76 8.95
N GLN A 499 31.67 -9.68 9.69
CA GLN A 499 30.34 -10.03 9.15
C GLN A 499 29.93 -9.15 7.96
N TYR A 500 30.32 -7.87 7.98
CA TYR A 500 30.04 -6.95 6.87
C TYR A 500 30.86 -7.31 5.63
N VAL A 501 32.16 -7.59 5.78
CA VAL A 501 33.05 -8.04 4.70
C VAL A 501 32.58 -9.38 4.13
N ARG A 502 32.20 -10.34 4.99
CA ARG A 502 31.61 -11.60 4.55
C ARG A 502 30.34 -11.38 3.72
N SER A 503 29.47 -10.47 4.15
CA SER A 503 28.29 -10.14 3.35
C SER A 503 28.64 -9.49 2.02
N MET A 504 29.73 -8.73 1.94
CA MET A 504 30.23 -8.18 0.69
C MET A 504 30.68 -9.27 -0.26
N PHE A 505 31.46 -10.23 0.23
CA PHE A 505 31.85 -11.42 -0.53
C PHE A 505 30.62 -12.23 -0.99
N ASN A 506 29.68 -12.52 -0.10
CA ASN A 506 28.48 -13.27 -0.46
C ASN A 506 27.63 -12.56 -1.53
N VAL A 507 27.51 -11.23 -1.48
CA VAL A 507 26.81 -10.46 -2.50
C VAL A 507 27.55 -10.48 -3.84
N LEU A 508 28.89 -10.41 -3.81
CA LEU A 508 29.73 -10.49 -5.02
C LEU A 508 29.63 -11.86 -5.69
N VAL A 509 29.54 -12.95 -4.93
CA VAL A 509 29.37 -14.30 -5.48
C VAL A 509 27.96 -14.51 -6.02
N LEU A 510 26.96 -13.84 -5.44
CA LEU A 510 25.57 -13.93 -5.87
C LEU A 510 25.31 -13.18 -7.19
N TYR A 511 26.15 -12.18 -7.51
CA TYR A 511 26.09 -11.34 -8.71
C TYR A 511 26.88 -11.97 -9.85
#